data_AF-A0AA37WQH0-F1
#
_entry.id   AF-A0AA37WQH0-F1
#
_cell.length_a   1.000
_cell.length_b   1.000
_cell.length_c   1.000
_cell.angle_alpha   90.00
_cell.angle_beta   90.00
_cell.angle_gamma   90.00
#
_symmetry.space_group_name_H-M   'P 1'
#
loop_
_entity.id
_entity.type
_entity.pdbx_description
1 polymer ?
#
loop_
_entity_poly.entity_id
_entity_poly.type
_entity_poly.pdbx_seq_one_letter_code
_entity_poly.pdbx_strand_id
1 'polypeptide(L)' 'MVNVPPVARKIIETANELATNGRTGASTGEIIAAAFVLDRMDFIPDGYSVVEAWDRIDDLQEIVRKIRSEYDDLVVPW' A
#
# COMPACT_ATOMS: atom_id res chain seq x y z
N MET A 1 19.63 8.59 8.01
CA MET A 1 18.28 8.12 8.38
C MET A 1 17.32 8.66 7.36
N VAL A 2 16.66 7.79 6.59
CA VAL A 2 15.62 8.23 5.65
C VAL A 2 14.44 8.74 6.46
N ASN A 3 14.07 10.01 6.29
CA ASN A 3 12.92 10.59 6.97
C ASN A 3 11.64 10.23 6.21
N VAL A 4 11.11 9.04 6.48
CA VAL A 4 9.88 8.56 5.85
C VAL A 4 8.67 9.34 6.42
N PRO A 5 7.83 9.96 5.58
CA PRO A 5 6.60 10.62 6.03
C PRO A 5 5.71 9.65 6.83
N PRO A 6 4.99 10.12 7.88
CA PRO A 6 4.16 9.24 8.70
C PRO A 6 3.14 8.39 7.93
N VAL A 7 2.48 8.98 6.92
CA VAL A 7 1.50 8.28 6.08
C VAL A 7 2.19 7.20 5.21
N ALA A 8 3.34 7.53 4.62
CA ALA A 8 4.11 6.57 3.82
C ALA A 8 4.58 5.38 4.67
N ARG A 9 5.04 5.65 5.90
CA ARG A 9 5.45 4.60 6.86
C ARG A 9 4.30 3.64 7.13
N LYS A 10 3.10 4.14 7.38
CA LYS A 10 1.93 3.31 7.67
C LYS A 10 1.53 2.42 6.49
N ILE A 11 1.62 2.92 5.26
CA ILE A 11 1.35 2.12 4.05
C ILE A 11 2.43 1.04 3.87
N ILE A 12 3.71 1.36 4.10
CA ILE A 12 4.81 0.38 4.05
C ILE A 12 4.60 -0.72 5.11
N GLU A 13 4.26 -0.36 6.35
CA GLU A 13 3.93 -1.32 7.41
C GLU A 13 2.77 -2.22 7.00
N THR A 14 1.71 -1.64 6.43
CA THR A 14 0.53 -2.39 5.93
C THR A 14 0.91 -3.34 4.79
N ALA A 15 1.72 -2.90 3.84
CA ALA A 15 2.22 -3.73 2.74
C ALA A 15 3.04 -4.91 3.26
N ASN A 16 3.94 -4.65 4.21
CA ASN A 16 4.79 -5.69 4.80
C ASN A 16 3.96 -6.70 5.62
N GLU A 17 2.92 -6.25 6.33
CA GLU A 17 1.98 -7.15 7.02
C GLU A 17 1.16 -8.01 6.04
N LEU A 18 0.63 -7.41 4.96
CA LEU A 18 -0.12 -8.12 3.93
C LEU A 18 0.73 -9.18 3.24
N ALA A 19 1.96 -8.82 2.86
CA ALA A 19 2.93 -9.77 2.33
C ALA A 19 3.17 -10.89 3.36
N THR A 20 3.63 -10.56 4.57
CA THR A 20 4.08 -11.59 5.53
C THR A 20 2.94 -12.51 5.99
N ASN A 21 1.75 -11.96 6.23
CA ASN A 21 0.66 -12.67 6.92
C ASN A 21 -0.54 -12.98 6.03
N GLY A 22 -0.61 -12.42 4.82
CA GLY A 22 -1.78 -12.45 3.94
C GLY A 22 -2.96 -11.61 4.44
N ARG A 23 -2.81 -10.86 5.54
CA ARG A 23 -3.87 -10.07 6.18
C ARG A 23 -3.31 -8.96 7.05
N THR A 24 -4.13 -7.94 7.30
CA THR A 24 -3.81 -6.78 8.17
C THR A 24 -5.09 -6.25 8.82
N GLY A 25 -4.94 -5.50 9.91
CA GLY A 25 -6.02 -4.74 10.55
C GLY A 25 -6.14 -3.29 10.08
N ALA A 26 -5.42 -2.91 9.02
CA ALA A 26 -5.43 -1.56 8.46
C ALA A 26 -6.79 -1.17 7.85
N SER A 27 -6.98 0.12 7.62
CA SER A 27 -8.19 0.61 6.96
C SER A 27 -8.27 0.18 5.49
N THR A 28 -9.46 0.20 4.90
CA THR A 28 -9.67 -0.16 3.49
C THR A 28 -8.77 0.64 2.54
N GLY A 29 -8.60 1.94 2.76
CA GLY A 29 -7.75 2.78 1.92
C GLY A 29 -6.27 2.43 2.03
N GLU A 30 -5.80 2.08 3.24
CA GLU A 30 -4.42 1.63 3.47
C GLU A 30 -4.16 0.27 2.83
N ILE A 31 -5.12 -0.66 2.93
CA ILE A 31 -5.03 -1.97 2.28
C ILE A 31 -4.93 -1.81 0.76
N ILE A 32 -5.78 -0.97 0.17
CA ILE A 32 -5.75 -0.69 -1.27
C ILE A 32 -4.41 -0.06 -1.66
N ALA A 33 -3.95 0.98 -0.95
CA ALA A 33 -2.67 1.62 -1.23
C ALA A 33 -1.49 0.63 -1.12
N ALA A 34 -1.51 -0.23 -0.10
CA ALA A 34 -0.53 -1.29 0.09
C ALA A 34 -0.56 -2.33 -1.05
N ALA A 35 -1.74 -2.74 -1.51
CA ALA A 35 -1.90 -3.63 -2.66
C ALA A 35 -1.24 -3.05 -3.92
N PHE A 36 -1.39 -1.74 -4.17
CA PHE A 36 -0.70 -1.04 -5.26
C PHE A 36 0.81 -0.92 -5.06
N VAL A 37 1.28 -0.69 -3.82
CA VAL A 37 2.72 -0.69 -3.52
C VAL A 37 3.37 -2.05 -3.79
N LEU A 38 2.65 -3.13 -3.47
CA LEU A 38 3.11 -4.51 -3.69
C LEU A 38 2.94 -4.99 -5.14
N ASP A 39 2.20 -4.24 -5.98
CA ASP A 39 1.71 -4.72 -7.28
C ASP A 39 0.94 -6.05 -7.18
N ARG A 40 0.12 -6.19 -6.13
CA ARG A 40 -0.62 -7.41 -5.76
C ARG A 40 -2.10 -7.11 -5.58
N MET A 41 -2.80 -7.09 -6.72
CA MET A 41 -4.21 -6.73 -6.78
C MET A 41 -5.15 -7.76 -6.14
N ASP A 42 -4.66 -8.95 -5.83
CA ASP A 42 -5.36 -9.97 -5.04
C ASP A 42 -5.59 -9.54 -3.58
N PHE A 43 -4.87 -8.54 -3.09
CA PHE A 43 -5.13 -7.92 -1.79
C PHE A 43 -6.17 -6.78 -1.83
N ILE A 44 -6.68 -6.42 -3.02
CA ILE A 44 -7.77 -5.45 -3.09
C ILE A 44 -9.01 -6.05 -2.42
N PRO A 45 -9.68 -5.32 -1.50
CA PRO A 45 -10.87 -5.81 -0.82
C PRO A 45 -12.00 -6.17 -1.79
N ASP A 46 -12.74 -7.23 -1.46
CA ASP A 46 -13.92 -7.65 -2.22
C ASP A 46 -14.91 -6.49 -2.43
N GLY A 47 -15.49 -6.42 -3.62
CA GLY A 47 -16.46 -5.39 -4.00
C GLY A 47 -15.84 -4.15 -4.67
N TYR A 48 -14.53 -4.11 -4.87
CA TYR A 48 -13.86 -3.10 -5.71
C TYR A 48 -13.19 -3.75 -6.91
N SER A 49 -13.39 -3.17 -8.09
CA SER A 49 -12.44 -3.39 -9.20
C SER A 49 -11.13 -2.65 -8.94
N VAL A 50 -10.07 -3.01 -9.68
CA VAL A 50 -8.76 -2.34 -9.59
C VAL A 50 -8.88 -0.84 -9.81
N VAL A 51 -9.66 -0.41 -10.81
CA VAL A 51 -9.82 1.01 -11.15
C VAL A 51 -10.59 1.76 -10.06
N GLU A 52 -11.69 1.20 -9.58
CA GLU A 52 -12.47 1.82 -8.48
C GLU A 52 -11.64 1.92 -7.19
N ALA A 53 -10.82 0.91 -6.91
CA ALA A 53 -9.91 0.93 -5.77
C ALA A 53 -8.87 2.05 -5.91
N TRP A 54 -8.27 2.20 -7.08
CA TRP A 54 -7.31 3.29 -7.37
C TRP A 54 -7.94 4.67 -7.21
N ASP A 55 -9.12 4.88 -7.80
CA ASP A 55 -9.82 6.17 -7.75
C ASP A 55 -10.26 6.52 -6.31
N ARG A 56 -10.61 5.51 -5.50
CA ARG A 56 -11.00 5.70 -4.09
C ARG A 56 -9.89 6.27 -3.23
N ILE A 57 -8.63 5.97 -3.54
CA ILE A 57 -7.48 6.37 -2.73
C ILE A 57 -6.78 7.62 -3.29
N ASP A 58 -7.49 8.53 -3.95
CA ASP A 58 -6.94 9.73 -4.60
C ASP A 58 -5.87 10.44 -3.76
N ASP A 59 -6.17 10.71 -2.48
CA ASP A 59 -5.25 11.35 -1.51
C ASP A 59 -3.97 10.54 -1.21
N LEU A 60 -3.98 9.22 -1.43
CA LEU A 60 -2.85 8.32 -1.20
C LEU A 60 -2.11 7.96 -2.49
N GLN A 61 -2.63 8.29 -3.68
CA GLN A 61 -1.99 7.93 -4.95
C GLN A 61 -0.57 8.49 -5.07
N GLU A 62 -0.36 9.75 -4.64
CA GLU A 62 0.97 10.35 -4.60
C GLU A 62 1.90 9.60 -3.64
N ILE A 63 1.37 9.17 -2.49
CA ILE A 63 2.14 8.42 -1.50
C ILE A 63 2.56 7.05 -2.05
N VAL A 64 1.67 6.34 -2.77
CA VAL A 64 2.00 5.07 -3.43
C VAL A 64 3.16 5.26 -4.42
N ARG A 65 3.07 6.27 -5.30
CA ARG A 65 4.15 6.58 -6.27
C ARG A 65 5.46 6.94 -5.57
N LYS A 66 5.39 7.70 -4.47
CA LYS A 66 6.55 8.08 -3.68
C LYS A 66 7.21 6.87 -3.02
N ILE A 67 6.43 5.95 -2.46
CA ILE A 67 6.96 4.71 -1.90
C ILE A 67 7.70 3.90 -2.96
N ARG A 68 7.08 3.67 -4.13
CA ARG A 68 7.68 2.90 -5.24
C ARG A 68 8.94 3.55 -5.81
N SER A 69 9.15 4.86 -5.64
CA SER A 69 10.29 5.59 -6.21
C SER A 69 11.40 5.87 -5.20
N GLU A 70 11.06 6.14 -3.94
CA GLU A 70 12.01 6.59 -2.91
C GLU A 70 12.20 5.60 -1.76
N TYR A 71 11.25 4.68 -1.53
CA TYR A 71 11.21 3.80 -0.35
C TYR A 71 10.96 2.33 -0.69
N ASP A 72 11.18 1.91 -1.94
CA ASP A 72 10.92 0.54 -2.40
C ASP A 72 11.79 -0.48 -1.65
N ASP A 73 12.97 -0.06 -1.19
CA ASP A 73 13.89 -0.84 -0.36
C ASP A 73 13.34 -1.17 1.04
N LEU A 74 12.29 -0.49 1.49
CA LEU A 74 11.62 -0.73 2.78
C LEU A 74 10.42 -1.68 2.66
N VAL A 75 10.02 -2.01 1.43
CA VAL A 75 8.95 -2.97 1.15
C VAL A 75 9.57 -4.35 1.01
N VAL A 76 9.01 -5.34 1.71
CA VAL A 76 9.55 -6.70 1.63
C VAL A 76 9.43 -7.24 0.20
N PRO A 77 10.45 -7.98 -0.29
CA PRO A 77 10.35 -8.67 -1.57
C PRO A 77 9.20 -9.66 -1.52
N TRP A 78 8.51 -9.78 -2.65
CA TRP A 78 7.39 -10.68 -2.83
C TRP A 78 7.60 -11.58 -4.04
#